data_AF-A0A369PY15-F1
#
_entry.id   AF-A0A369PY15-F1
#
_cell.length_a   1.000
_cell.length_b   1.000
_cell.length_c   1.000
_cell.angle_alpha   90.00
_cell.angle_beta   90.00
_cell.angle_gamma   90.00
#
_symmetry.space_group_name_H-M   'P 1'
#
loop_
_entity.id
_entity.type
_entity.pdbx_description
1 polymer ?
#
loop_
_entity_poly.entity_id
_entity_poly.type
_entity_poly.pdbx_seq_one_letter_code
_entity_poly.pdbx_strand_id
1 'polypeptide(L)' 'METQKFIVYRLNPNQQELDGEVSFDRNIDGRVFSECILEIQDHTAILKNENGEIKGVFSLHHFYLINV' A
#
# COMPACT_ATOMS: atom_id res chain seq x y z
N MET A 1 6.78 -15.44 11.26
CA MET A 1 6.74 -13.96 11.30
C MET A 1 5.28 -13.61 11.44
N GLU A 2 4.90 -12.75 12.38
CA GLU A 2 3.49 -12.41 12.55
C GLU A 2 3.04 -11.54 11.37
N THR A 3 1.93 -11.92 10.75
CA THR A 3 1.39 -11.17 9.61
C THR A 3 0.62 -9.94 10.10
N GLN A 4 0.70 -8.87 9.33
CA GLN A 4 0.18 -7.55 9.69
C GLN A 4 -0.87 -7.10 8.68
N LYS A 5 -1.65 -6.10 9.08
CA LYS A 5 -2.63 -5.45 8.22
C LYS A 5 -2.19 -4.02 7.96
N PHE A 6 -2.16 -3.64 6.68
CA PHE A 6 -1.78 -2.31 6.25
C PHE A 6 -2.91 -1.62 5.52
N ILE A 7 -3.03 -0.31 5.72
CA ILE A 7 -3.83 0.57 4.87
C ILE A 7 -2.87 1.49 4.13
N VAL A 8 -2.98 1.51 2.81
CA VAL A 8 -2.11 2.30 1.93
C VAL A 8 -2.86 3.56 1.50
N TYR A 9 -2.18 4.69 1.53
CA TYR A 9 -2.71 5.98 1.12
C TYR A 9 -1.71 6.70 0.23
N ARG A 10 -2.20 7.56 -0.66
CA ARG A 10 -1.35 8.38 -1.53
C ARG A 10 -0.94 9.67 -0.79
N LEU A 11 0.27 10.15 -1.05
CA LEU A 11 0.74 11.44 -0.56
C LEU A 11 0.19 12.56 -1.45
N ASN A 12 -0.49 13.52 -0.83
CA ASN A 12 -1.06 14.71 -1.47
C ASN A 12 -1.88 14.44 -2.76
N PRO A 13 -2.87 13.52 -2.73
CA PRO A 13 -3.77 13.36 -3.87
C PRO A 13 -4.54 14.67 -4.11
N ASN A 14 -4.72 15.04 -5.37
CA ASN A 14 -5.56 16.19 -5.70
C ASN A 14 -7.06 15.81 -5.61
N GLN A 15 -7.94 16.81 -5.60
CA GLN A 15 -9.38 16.59 -5.42
C GLN A 15 -10.00 15.67 -6.50
N GLN A 16 -9.53 15.75 -7.76
CA GLN A 16 -10.00 14.86 -8.82
C GLN A 16 -9.58 13.41 -8.61
N GLU A 17 -8.40 13.18 -8.01
CA GLU A 17 -7.92 11.85 -7.66
C GLU A 17 -8.68 11.28 -6.45
N LEU A 18 -9.02 12.11 -5.46
CA LEU A 18 -9.86 11.72 -4.32
C LEU A 18 -11.29 11.40 -4.74
N ASP A 19 -11.86 12.16 -5.67
CA ASP A 19 -13.25 12.01 -6.14
C ASP A 19 -13.41 10.90 -7.20
N GLY A 20 -12.31 10.34 -7.69
CA GLY A 20 -12.33 9.23 -8.64
C GLY A 20 -12.68 7.90 -7.97
N GLU A 21 -13.44 7.04 -8.65
CA GLU A 21 -13.67 5.67 -8.17
C GLU A 21 -12.34 4.96 -7.86
N VAL A 22 -12.30 4.25 -6.73
CA VAL A 22 -11.15 3.46 -6.28
C VAL A 22 -10.90 2.33 -7.28
N SER A 23 -10.08 2.62 -8.29
CA SER A 23 -9.64 1.65 -9.29
C SER A 23 -8.39 0.92 -8.79
N PHE A 24 -8.41 -0.43 -8.90
CA PHE A 24 -7.29 -1.31 -8.54
C PHE A 24 -5.94 -0.92 -9.19
N ASP A 25 -6.00 -0.23 -10.33
CA ASP A 25 -4.82 0.19 -11.10
C ASP A 25 -4.48 1.69 -10.95
N ARG A 26 -5.41 2.53 -10.44
CA ARG A 26 -5.25 4.00 -10.52
C ARG A 26 -5.41 4.76 -9.20
N ASN A 27 -6.19 4.25 -8.25
CA ASN A 27 -6.47 4.94 -6.98
C ASN A 27 -6.37 3.97 -5.80
N ILE A 28 -5.18 3.89 -5.19
CA ILE A 28 -4.87 2.98 -4.07
C ILE A 28 -5.21 3.64 -2.71
N ASP A 29 -5.83 4.81 -2.70
CA ASP A 29 -6.08 5.56 -1.47
C ASP A 29 -7.07 4.85 -0.54
N GLY A 30 -6.62 4.53 0.69
CA GLY A 30 -7.41 3.79 1.68
C GLY A 30 -7.47 2.27 1.48
N ARG A 31 -6.65 1.70 0.58
CA ARG A 31 -6.69 0.25 0.30
C ARG A 31 -6.10 -0.57 1.44
N VAL A 32 -6.84 -1.61 1.83
CA VAL A 32 -6.45 -2.55 2.90
C VAL A 32 -5.73 -3.77 2.33
N PHE A 33 -4.59 -4.11 2.91
CA PHE A 33 -3.81 -5.32 2.67
C PHE A 33 -3.72 -6.09 3.98
N SER A 34 -4.26 -7.31 4.02
CA SER A 34 -4.22 -8.16 5.22
C SER A 34 -3.20 -9.28 5.03
N GLU A 35 -2.78 -9.89 6.13
CA GLU A 35 -1.86 -11.03 6.15
C GLU A 35 -0.52 -10.75 5.43
N CYS A 36 0.00 -9.54 5.63
CA CYS A 36 1.19 -9.04 4.94
C CYS A 36 2.40 -8.91 5.88
N ILE A 37 3.57 -9.19 5.33
CA ILE A 37 4.89 -8.87 5.87
C ILE A 37 5.41 -7.68 5.06
N LEU A 38 5.85 -6.63 5.76
CA LEU A 38 6.43 -5.43 5.15
C LEU A 38 7.94 -5.58 4.99
N GLU A 39 8.42 -5.33 3.78
CA GLU A 39 9.84 -5.21 3.47
C GLU A 39 10.11 -3.84 2.84
N ILE A 40 11.11 -3.13 3.36
CA ILE A 40 11.52 -1.82 2.84
C ILE A 40 12.85 -1.97 2.11
N GLN A 41 12.88 -1.53 0.86
CA GLN A 41 14.10 -1.41 0.07
C GLN A 41 14.21 0.02 -0.49
N ASP A 42 15.27 0.73 -0.11
CA ASP A 42 15.49 2.16 -0.38
C ASP A 42 14.28 3.02 0.02
N HIS A 43 13.42 3.35 -0.94
CA HIS A 43 12.20 4.13 -0.77
C HIS A 43 10.98 3.40 -1.35
N THR A 44 11.00 2.07 -1.29
CA THR A 44 9.93 1.20 -1.79
C THR A 44 9.46 0.28 -0.66
N ALA A 45 8.16 0.32 -0.36
CA ALA A 45 7.50 -0.63 0.50
C ALA A 45 6.97 -1.81 -0.34
N ILE A 46 7.36 -3.01 0.04
CA ILE A 46 6.92 -4.25 -0.58
C ILE A 46 6.11 -5.03 0.46
N LEU A 47 4.83 -5.29 0.16
CA LEU A 47 3.96 -6.13 0.96
C LEU A 47 3.97 -7.54 0.36
N LYS A 48 4.30 -8.55 1.18
CA LYS A 48 4.35 -9.97 0.78
C LYS A 48 3.55 -10.83 1.76
N ASN A 49 3.01 -11.96 1.34
CA ASN A 49 2.48 -12.95 2.28
C ASN A 49 3.59 -13.86 2.85
N GLU A 50 3.23 -14.78 3.75
CA GLU A 50 4.18 -15.73 4.37
C GLU A 50 4.88 -16.65 3.35
N ASN A 51 4.28 -16.87 2.18
CA ASN A 51 4.85 -17.67 1.10
C ASN A 51 5.81 -16.86 0.20
N GLY A 52 5.99 -15.56 0.48
CA GLY A 52 6.82 -14.66 -0.32
C GLY A 52 6.13 -14.08 -1.57
N GLU A 53 4.84 -14.33 -1.76
CA GLU A 53 4.05 -13.76 -2.87
C GLU A 53 3.85 -12.25 -2.65
N ILE A 54 4.20 -11.44 -3.65
CA ILE A 54 4.07 -9.98 -3.58
C ILE A 54 2.60 -9.58 -3.74
N LYS A 55 2.05 -8.91 -2.72
CA LYS A 55 0.69 -8.34 -2.72
C LYS A 55 0.66 -6.89 -3.18
N GLY A 56 1.76 -6.15 -3.01
CA GLY A 56 1.85 -4.76 -3.44
C GLY A 56 3.27 -4.19 -3.37
N VAL A 57 3.55 -3.23 -4.25
CA VAL A 57 4.82 -2.49 -4.31
C VAL A 57 4.50 -1.00 -4.38
N PHE A 58 4.98 -0.22 -3.42
CA PHE A 58 4.62 1.19 -3.27
C PHE A 58 5.86 2.06 -3.11
N SER A 59 5.96 3.11 -3.93
CA SER A 59 6.98 4.13 -3.76
C SER A 59 6.63 5.03 -2.56
N LEU A 60 7.51 5.10 -1.56
CA LEU A 60 7.34 5.93 -0.37
C LEU A 60 7.43 7.44 -0.64
N HIS A 61 7.83 7.83 -1.86
CA HIS A 61 7.71 9.22 -2.33
C HIS A 61 6.26 9.60 -2.69
N HIS A 62 5.41 8.60 -2.96
CA HIS A 62 4.05 8.79 -3.42
C HIS A 62 3.01 8.18 -2.50
N PHE A 63 3.39 7.28 -1.59
CA PHE A 63 2.47 6.55 -0.73
C PHE A 63 2.99 6.46 0.71
N TYR A 64 2.07 6.41 1.65
CA TYR A 64 2.34 6.03 3.03
C TYR A 64 1.46 4.86 3.45
N LEU A 65 1.92 4.10 4.43
CA LEU A 65 1.25 2.89 4.92
C LEU A 65 0.99 3.04 6.42
N ILE A 66 -0.21 2.70 6.86
CA ILE A 66 -0.58 2.62 8.27
C ILE A 66 -0.69 1.14 8.64
N ASN A 67 0.03 0.71 9.66
CA ASN A 67 -0.12 -0.62 10.26
C ASN A 67 -1.30 -0.60 11.26
N VAL A 68 -2.21 -1.56 11.17
CA VAL A 68 -3.49 -1.59 11.90
C VAL A 68 -3.71 -2.93 12.59
#